data_AF-A0A1E7GMG7-F1
#
_entry.id   AF-A0A1E7GMG7-F1
#
_cell.length_a   1.000
_cell.length_b   1.000
_cell.length_c   1.000
_cell.angle_alpha   90.00
_cell.angle_beta   90.00
_cell.angle_gamma   90.00
#
_symmetry.space_group_name_H-M   'P 1'
#
loop_
_entity.id
_entity.type
_entity.pdbx_description
1 polymer ?
#
loop_
_entity_poly.entity_id
_entity_poly.type
_entity_poly.pdbx_seq_one_letter_code
_entity_poly.pdbx_strand_id
1 'polypeptide(L)'
;MKGKEVMHCHTEDLLLYYYGELAGQRRRELAEHLSVCESCRKEWQRLQRTLDGIALPTLKLDSIETKKFAARVAERAQRPGRNKLWLWGGALTASAVLALTLMARPPGIVPDQGPSLVADAAMVQELDLLQNMELLEELDLLQGLEGQG
;
A
#
# COMPACT_ATOMS: atom_id res chain seq x y z
N MET A 1 41.79 14.48 13.06
CA MET A 1 41.59 14.80 11.64
C MET A 1 40.81 13.65 11.03
N LYS A 2 39.47 13.73 11.03
CA LYS A 2 38.59 12.67 10.51
C LYS A 2 38.12 13.10 9.12
N GLY A 3 38.28 12.20 8.15
CA GLY A 3 38.19 12.45 6.71
C GLY A 3 36.94 13.22 6.32
N LYS A 4 37.18 14.29 5.56
CA LYS A 4 36.17 15.01 4.80
C LYS A 4 35.82 14.12 3.61
N GLU A 5 35.03 13.07 3.83
CA GLU A 5 34.39 12.40 2.70
C GLU A 5 33.63 13.48 1.94
N VAL A 6 33.93 13.57 0.65
CA VAL A 6 33.25 14.45 -0.29
C VAL A 6 31.85 13.87 -0.45
N MET A 7 30.99 14.08 0.55
CA MET A 7 29.57 13.76 0.52
C MET A 7 28.93 14.74 -0.48
N HIS A 8 29.03 14.39 -1.77
CA HIS A 8 28.25 15.06 -2.79
C HIS A 8 26.77 14.83 -2.48
N CYS A 9 25.95 15.85 -2.66
CA CYS A 9 24.52 15.75 -2.45
C CYS A 9 23.93 14.77 -3.47
N HIS A 10 23.26 13.72 -3.00
CA HIS A 10 22.51 12.85 -3.90
C HIS A 10 21.33 13.60 -4.48
N THR A 11 21.09 13.46 -5.79
CA THR A 11 19.98 14.13 -6.49
C THR A 11 18.62 13.80 -5.87
N GLU A 12 18.44 12.56 -5.39
CA GLU A 12 17.25 12.09 -4.69
C GLU A 12 16.98 12.89 -3.41
N ASP A 13 18.01 13.12 -2.59
CA ASP A 13 17.87 13.90 -1.36
C ASP A 13 17.51 15.36 -1.67
N LEU A 14 18.04 15.94 -2.76
CA LEU A 14 17.67 17.27 -3.22
C LEU A 14 16.19 17.32 -3.67
N LEU A 15 15.71 16.30 -4.40
CA LEU A 15 14.31 16.21 -4.80
C LEU A 15 13.36 16.09 -3.59
N LEU A 16 13.68 15.18 -2.66
CA LEU A 16 12.92 15.03 -1.42
C LEU A 16 12.95 16.32 -0.58
N TYR A 17 14.07 17.03 -0.59
CA TYR A 17 14.18 18.33 0.08
C TYR A 17 13.31 19.40 -0.59
N TYR A 18 13.22 19.43 -1.93
CA TYR A 18 12.36 20.33 -2.70
C TYR A 18 10.88 20.12 -2.40
N TYR A 19 10.40 18.87 -2.40
CA TYR A 19 9.00 18.56 -2.09
C TYR A 19 8.70 18.57 -0.58
N GLY A 20 9.71 18.81 0.26
CA GLY A 20 9.57 18.85 1.71
C GLY A 20 9.42 17.49 2.38
N GLU A 21 9.66 16.41 1.64
CA GLU A 21 9.56 15.01 2.07
C GLU A 21 10.81 14.53 2.84
N LEU A 22 11.93 15.26 2.73
CA LEU A 22 13.12 14.99 3.53
C LEU A 22 12.90 15.46 4.98
N ALA A 23 12.87 14.51 5.91
CA ALA A 23 12.51 14.74 7.31
C ALA A 23 13.70 14.59 8.29
N GLY A 24 13.53 15.19 9.47
CA GLY A 24 14.39 14.97 10.62
C GLY A 24 15.84 15.39 10.42
N GLN A 25 16.76 14.48 10.78
CA GLN A 25 18.20 14.75 10.84
C GLN A 25 18.81 14.97 9.44
N ARG A 26 18.42 14.17 8.44
CA ARG A 26 18.93 14.30 7.06
C ARG A 26 18.64 15.67 6.46
N ARG A 27 17.46 16.22 6.75
CA ARG A 27 17.09 17.58 6.30
C ARG A 27 18.05 18.64 6.84
N ARG A 28 18.45 18.52 8.10
CA ARG A 28 19.38 19.46 8.76
C ARG A 28 20.79 19.33 8.20
N GLU A 29 21.27 18.09 8.05
CA GLU A 29 22.58 17.79 7.49
C GLU A 29 22.71 18.29 6.05
N LEU A 30 21.68 18.08 5.22
CA LEU A 30 21.66 18.61 3.86
C LEU A 30 21.60 20.14 3.83
N ALA A 31 20.80 20.77 4.69
CA ALA A 31 20.74 22.23 4.77
C ALA A 31 22.07 22.84 5.22
N GLU A 32 22.74 22.24 6.20
CA GLU A 32 24.08 22.62 6.62
C GLU A 32 25.10 22.43 5.48
N HIS A 33 25.06 21.30 4.80
CA HIS A 33 25.93 21.03 3.65
C HIS A 33 25.74 22.07 2.53
N LEU A 34 24.49 22.39 2.17
CA LEU A 34 24.17 23.42 1.19
C LEU A 34 24.66 24.83 1.60
N SER A 35 24.82 25.07 2.91
CA SER A 35 25.35 26.34 3.43
C SER A 35 26.87 26.46 3.29
N VAL A 36 27.60 25.35 3.19
CA VAL A 36 29.07 25.31 3.14
C VAL A 36 29.59 24.96 1.73
N CYS A 37 28.87 24.12 0.97
CA CYS A 37 29.33 23.60 -0.31
C CYS A 37 28.78 24.41 -1.50
N GLU A 38 29.66 25.08 -2.25
CA GLU A 38 29.26 25.88 -3.41
C GLU A 38 28.78 25.02 -4.59
N SER A 39 29.40 23.86 -4.85
CA SER A 39 29.01 22.98 -5.97
C SER A 39 27.59 22.45 -5.79
N CYS A 40 27.29 21.87 -4.62
CA CYS A 40 25.94 21.41 -4.31
C CYS A 40 24.91 22.54 -4.33
N ARG A 41 25.28 23.76 -3.93
CA ARG A 41 24.36 24.91 -4.00
C ARG A 41 24.02 25.29 -5.43
N LYS A 42 24.98 25.20 -6.36
CA LYS A 42 24.73 25.41 -7.80
C LYS A 42 23.84 24.34 -8.39
N GLU A 43 24.04 23.07 -8.00
CA GLU A 43 23.19 21.96 -8.40
C GLU A 43 21.75 22.13 -7.88
N TRP A 44 21.61 22.47 -6.60
CA TRP A 44 20.34 22.78 -5.98
C TRP A 44 19.59 23.91 -6.71
N GLN A 45 20.26 25.02 -7.02
CA GLN A 45 19.66 26.12 -7.78
C GLN A 45 19.26 25.71 -9.20
N ARG A 46 20.06 24.86 -9.87
CA ARG A 46 19.72 24.33 -11.20
C ARG A 46 18.45 23.48 -11.13
N LEU A 47 18.40 22.55 -10.17
CA LEU A 47 17.24 21.68 -9.95
C LEU A 47 15.98 22.52 -9.67
N GLN A 48 16.08 23.48 -8.75
CA GLN A 48 14.97 24.33 -8.38
C GLN A 48 14.38 25.08 -9.58
N ARG A 49 15.23 25.64 -10.45
CA ARG A 49 14.76 26.30 -11.69
C ARG A 49 14.06 25.35 -12.64
N THR A 50 14.57 24.12 -12.77
CA THR A 50 13.94 23.09 -13.61
C THR A 50 12.56 22.73 -13.08
N LEU A 51 12.42 22.52 -11.78
CA LEU A 51 11.15 22.13 -11.15
C LEU A 51 10.14 23.28 -11.09
N ASP A 52 10.59 24.50 -10.77
CA ASP A 52 9.74 25.70 -10.77
C ASP A 52 9.22 26.04 -12.19
N GLY A 53 9.94 25.61 -13.24
CA GLY A 53 9.53 25.75 -14.64
C GLY A 53 8.45 24.76 -15.07
N ILE A 54 8.17 23.73 -14.27
CA ILE A 54 7.07 22.80 -14.53
C ILE A 54 5.80 23.47 -14.05
N ALA A 55 4.98 23.95 -14.99
CA ALA A 55 3.67 24.51 -14.68
C ALA A 55 2.78 23.38 -14.11
N LEU A 56 2.70 23.28 -12.78
CA LEU A 56 1.67 22.47 -12.16
C LEU A 56 0.32 23.10 -12.53
N PRO A 57 -0.61 22.35 -13.13
CA PRO A 57 -1.95 22.87 -13.38
C PRO A 57 -2.52 23.30 -12.04
N THR A 58 -2.71 24.61 -11.87
CA THR A 58 -3.39 25.14 -10.70
C THR A 58 -4.83 24.69 -10.83
N LEU A 59 -5.16 23.55 -10.21
CA LEU A 59 -6.51 23.04 -10.13
C LEU A 59 -7.32 24.07 -9.33
N LYS A 60 -8.02 24.96 -10.04
CA LYS A 60 -9.08 25.76 -9.45
C LYS A 60 -10.24 24.82 -9.22
N LEU A 61 -10.25 24.15 -8.07
CA LEU A 61 -11.40 23.38 -7.66
C LEU A 61 -12.56 24.34 -7.43
N ASP A 62 -13.64 24.17 -8.20
CA ASP A 62 -14.87 24.91 -7.97
C ASP A 62 -15.45 24.56 -6.59
N SER A 63 -15.87 25.58 -5.86
CA SER A 63 -16.37 25.46 -4.49
C SER A 63 -17.68 24.67 -4.41
N ILE A 64 -18.45 24.62 -5.50
CA ILE A 64 -19.70 23.86 -5.57
C ILE A 64 -19.41 22.37 -5.82
N GLU A 65 -18.48 22.07 -6.73
CA GLU A 65 -18.08 20.68 -7.02
C GLU A 65 -17.43 20.00 -5.80
N THR A 66 -16.57 20.71 -5.09
CA THR A 66 -15.94 20.22 -3.84
C THR A 66 -16.97 19.92 -2.76
N LYS A 67 -17.96 20.79 -2.57
CA LYS A 67 -19.07 20.55 -1.61
C LYS A 67 -19.90 19.33 -2.01
N LYS A 68 -20.25 19.19 -3.29
CA LYS A 68 -20.99 18.02 -3.79
C LYS A 68 -20.20 16.73 -3.60
N PHE A 69 -18.89 16.77 -3.87
CA PHE A 69 -18.01 15.63 -3.66
C PHE A 69 -17.91 15.27 -2.17
N ALA A 70 -17.68 16.25 -1.29
CA ALA A 70 -17.61 16.05 0.14
C ALA A 70 -18.92 15.48 0.71
N ALA A 71 -20.08 15.96 0.23
CA ALA A 71 -21.37 15.41 0.61
C ALA A 71 -21.54 13.94 0.21
N ARG A 72 -21.11 13.55 -1.01
CA ARG A 72 -21.15 12.13 -1.45
C ARG A 72 -20.23 11.25 -0.61
N VAL A 73 -19.03 11.73 -0.28
CA VAL A 73 -18.08 10.99 0.57
C VAL A 73 -18.66 10.83 1.98
N ALA A 74 -19.22 11.89 2.55
CA ALA A 74 -19.85 11.87 3.86
C ALA A 74 -21.05 10.90 3.90
N GLU A 75 -21.90 10.89 2.87
CA GLU A 75 -23.02 9.95 2.77
C GLU A 75 -22.53 8.50 2.71
N ARG A 76 -21.48 8.22 1.93
CA ARG A 76 -20.88 6.89 1.82
C ARG A 76 -20.25 6.44 3.14
N ALA A 77 -19.55 7.33 3.83
CA ALA A 77 -18.91 7.07 5.11
C ALA A 77 -19.94 6.84 6.24
N GLN A 78 -21.08 7.52 6.17
CA GLN A 78 -22.16 7.39 7.14
C GLN A 78 -23.08 6.20 6.90
N ARG A 79 -22.93 5.43 5.82
CA ARG A 79 -23.70 4.19 5.68
C ARG A 79 -23.20 3.21 6.75
N PRO A 80 -23.99 2.94 7.81
CA PRO A 80 -23.58 1.97 8.81
C PRO A 80 -23.38 0.65 8.07
N GLY A 81 -22.18 0.07 8.19
CA GLY A 81 -21.89 -1.22 7.59
C GLY A 81 -23.04 -2.17 7.95
N ARG A 82 -23.66 -2.80 6.94
CA ARG A 82 -24.81 -3.71 7.05
C ARG A 82 -24.53 -4.97 7.90
N ASN A 83 -23.45 -4.97 8.70
CA ASN A 83 -22.91 -6.10 9.42
C ASN A 83 -23.38 -6.22 10.86
N LYS A 84 -24.05 -5.22 11.47
CA LYS A 84 -24.47 -5.36 12.88
C LYS A 84 -25.57 -6.42 13.07
N LEU A 85 -26.45 -6.62 12.08
CA LEU A 85 -27.44 -7.71 12.10
C LEU A 85 -26.84 -9.07 11.68
N TRP A 86 -25.84 -9.09 10.80
CA TRP A 86 -25.19 -10.35 10.40
C TRP A 86 -24.31 -10.95 11.51
N LEU A 87 -23.72 -10.10 12.36
CA LEU A 87 -22.98 -10.50 13.56
C LEU A 87 -23.83 -11.29 14.59
N TRP A 88 -25.15 -11.04 14.66
CA TRP A 88 -26.04 -11.79 15.55
C TRP A 88 -26.59 -13.06 14.88
N GLY A 89 -26.64 -13.10 13.54
CA GLY A 89 -27.05 -14.29 12.78
C GLY A 89 -26.07 -15.46 12.91
N GLY A 90 -24.76 -15.19 13.01
CA GLY A 90 -23.74 -16.23 13.20
C GLY A 90 -23.62 -16.77 14.64
N ALA A 91 -24.04 -15.99 15.65
CA ALA A 91 -23.94 -16.40 17.04
C ALA A 91 -24.98 -17.49 17.41
N LEU A 92 -26.16 -17.45 16.80
CA LEU A 92 -27.22 -18.44 17.05
C LEU A 92 -26.95 -19.81 16.40
N THR A 93 -26.24 -19.85 15.28
CA THR A 93 -25.94 -21.11 14.57
C THR A 93 -24.82 -21.91 15.25
N ALA A 94 -23.81 -21.25 15.81
CA ALA A 94 -22.72 -21.91 16.53
C ALA A 94 -23.20 -22.63 17.81
N SER A 95 -24.13 -22.05 18.57
CA SER A 95 -24.67 -22.66 19.79
C SER A 95 -25.52 -23.90 19.51
N ALA A 96 -26.31 -23.90 18.43
CA ALA A 96 -27.17 -25.03 18.08
C ALA A 96 -26.34 -26.25 17.64
N VAL A 97 -25.29 -26.04 16.84
CA VAL A 97 -24.40 -27.13 16.40
C VAL A 97 -23.63 -27.72 17.58
N LEU A 98 -23.11 -26.90 18.49
CA LEU A 98 -22.38 -27.37 19.69
C LEU A 98 -23.30 -28.17 20.64
N ALA A 99 -24.55 -27.72 20.84
CA ALA A 99 -25.52 -28.42 21.67
C ALA A 99 -25.93 -29.77 21.05
N LEU A 100 -26.15 -29.82 19.73
CA LEU A 100 -26.44 -31.06 19.00
C LEU A 100 -25.25 -32.03 19.03
N THR A 101 -24.01 -31.56 18.90
CA THR A 101 -22.82 -32.42 18.96
C THR A 101 -22.54 -32.95 20.37
N LEU A 102 -22.85 -32.20 21.43
CA LEU A 102 -22.73 -32.67 22.81
C LEU A 102 -23.84 -33.68 23.17
N MET A 103 -25.06 -33.47 22.70
CA MET A 103 -26.18 -34.40 22.92
C MET A 103 -26.08 -35.70 22.11
N ALA A 104 -25.48 -35.65 20.91
CA ALA A 104 -25.35 -36.82 20.03
C ALA A 104 -24.07 -37.64 20.26
N ARG A 105 -23.23 -37.32 21.27
CA ARG A 105 -21.95 -38.01 21.48
C ARG A 105 -22.16 -39.34 22.24
N PRO A 106 -21.87 -40.51 21.62
CA PRO A 106 -21.81 -41.76 22.37
C PRO A 106 -20.60 -41.76 23.32
N PRO A 107 -20.71 -42.33 24.53
CA PRO A 107 -19.60 -42.39 25.47
C PRO A 107 -18.51 -43.34 24.92
N GLY A 108 -17.40 -42.80 24.43
CA GLY A 108 -16.25 -43.64 24.06
C GLY A 108 -15.32 -43.16 22.93
N ILE A 109 -15.55 -42.02 22.27
CA ILE A 109 -14.69 -41.58 21.16
C ILE A 109 -13.73 -40.48 21.62
N VAL A 110 -12.45 -40.84 21.76
CA VAL A 110 -11.30 -39.91 21.81
C VAL A 110 -10.97 -39.54 20.36
N PRO A 111 -10.81 -38.26 20.00
CA PRO A 111 -10.46 -37.89 18.63
C PRO A 111 -9.00 -38.26 18.35
N ASP A 112 -8.82 -39.28 17.52
CA ASP A 112 -7.56 -39.55 16.83
C ASP A 112 -7.25 -38.37 15.91
N GLN A 113 -6.14 -37.67 16.17
CA GLN A 113 -5.67 -36.57 15.32
C GLN A 113 -5.01 -37.17 14.07
N GLY A 114 -5.85 -37.56 13.11
CA GLY A 114 -5.48 -38.02 11.77
C GLY A 114 -5.52 -36.90 10.70
N PRO A 115 -4.95 -37.14 9.51
CA PRO A 115 -4.09 -36.23 8.73
C PRO A 115 -4.80 -35.16 7.87
N SER A 116 -5.94 -34.63 8.30
CA SER A 116 -6.75 -33.70 7.50
C SER A 116 -6.08 -32.34 7.25
N LEU A 117 -5.18 -31.90 8.14
CA LEU A 117 -4.53 -30.58 8.03
C LEU A 117 -3.46 -30.52 6.93
N VAL A 118 -2.89 -31.66 6.54
CA VAL A 118 -1.85 -31.72 5.49
C VAL A 118 -2.46 -31.68 4.10
N ALA A 119 -3.66 -32.24 3.92
CA ALA A 119 -4.38 -32.19 2.65
C ALA A 119 -4.86 -30.75 2.33
N ASP A 120 -5.29 -30.00 3.34
CA ASP A 120 -5.68 -28.58 3.19
C ASP A 120 -4.46 -27.70 2.85
N ALA A 121 -3.31 -27.95 3.46
CA ALA A 121 -2.08 -27.19 3.18
C ALA A 121 -1.53 -27.44 1.76
N ALA A 122 -1.66 -28.66 1.24
CA ALA A 122 -1.25 -28.99 -0.13
C ALA A 122 -2.15 -28.33 -1.18
N MET A 123 -3.46 -28.29 -0.94
CA MET A 123 -4.41 -27.64 -1.85
C MET A 123 -4.18 -26.12 -1.91
N VAL A 124 -3.85 -25.49 -0.78
CA VAL A 124 -3.52 -24.05 -0.73
C VAL A 124 -2.23 -23.71 -1.51
N GLN A 125 -1.22 -24.59 -1.52
CA GLN A 125 0.00 -24.38 -2.33
C GLN A 125 -0.28 -24.51 -3.84
N GLU A 126 -1.20 -25.38 -4.24
CA GLU A 126 -1.56 -25.55 -5.66
C GLU A 126 -2.33 -24.35 -6.22
N LEU A 127 -3.08 -23.63 -5.39
CA LEU A 127 -3.71 -22.35 -5.77
C LEU A 127 -2.70 -21.19 -5.95
N ASP A 128 -1.59 -21.18 -5.21
CA ASP A 128 -0.54 -20.14 -5.30
C ASP A 128 0.29 -20.28 -6.60
N LEU A 129 0.39 -21.49 -7.14
CA LEU A 129 1.10 -21.75 -8.40
C LEU A 129 0.32 -21.26 -9.63
N LEU A 130 -1.01 -21.31 -9.60
CA LEU A 130 -1.88 -20.86 -10.70
C LEU A 130 -1.89 -19.34 -10.88
N GLN A 131 -1.69 -18.55 -9.81
CA GLN A 131 -1.60 -17.09 -9.89
C GLN A 131 -0.36 -16.59 -10.65
N ASN A 132 0.70 -17.40 -10.76
CA ASN A 132 1.92 -17.01 -11.46
C ASN A 132 1.84 -17.15 -12.99
N MET A 133 0.83 -17.84 -13.54
CA MET A 133 0.66 -17.98 -15.00
C MET A 133 -0.12 -16.84 -15.63
N GLU A 134 -1.04 -16.22 -14.89
CA GLU A 134 -1.87 -15.11 -15.38
C GLU A 134 -1.03 -13.83 -15.62
N LEU A 135 0.05 -13.64 -14.84
CA LEU A 135 0.95 -12.49 -14.96
C LEU A 135 1.93 -12.59 -16.14
N LEU A 136 2.18 -13.80 -16.64
CA LEU A 136 3.02 -14.02 -17.83
C LEU A 136 2.23 -13.80 -19.14
N GLU A 137 0.92 -14.02 -19.13
CA GLU A 137 0.03 -13.79 -20.28
C GLU A 137 -0.17 -12.29 -20.54
N GLU A 138 -0.20 -11.47 -19.49
CA GLU A 138 -0.34 -10.00 -19.58
C GLU A 138 0.89 -9.32 -20.22
N LEU A 139 2.08 -9.91 -20.10
CA LEU A 139 3.32 -9.38 -20.70
C LEU A 139 3.42 -9.67 -22.21
N ASP A 140 2.90 -10.81 -22.69
CA ASP A 140 2.92 -11.18 -24.11
C ASP A 140 1.97 -10.27 -24.94
N LEU A 141 0.84 -9.86 -24.33
CA LEU A 141 -0.10 -8.90 -24.93
C LEU A 141 0.49 -7.49 -25.09
N LEU A 142 1.38 -7.06 -24.20
CA LEU A 142 2.09 -5.78 -24.32
C LEU A 142 3.19 -5.84 -25.39
N GLN A 143 3.90 -6.96 -25.50
CA GLN A 143 4.97 -7.15 -26.49
C GLN A 143 4.44 -7.22 -27.93
N GLY A 144 3.21 -7.71 -28.11
CA GLY A 144 2.51 -7.69 -29.40
C GLY A 144 2.13 -6.29 -29.91
N LEU A 145 1.98 -5.30 -29.01
CA LEU A 145 1.64 -3.91 -29.36
C LEU A 145 2.89 -3.06 -29.63
N GLU A 146 4.03 -3.39 -29.02
CA GLU A 146 5.30 -2.67 -29.20
C GLU A 146 6.04 -3.06 -30.49
N GLY A 147 5.70 -4.20 -31.10
CA GLY A 147 6.22 -4.66 -32.40
C GLY A 147 5.56 -4.05 -33.64
N GLN A 148 4.61 -3.11 -33.47
CA GLN A 148 3.92 -2.41 -34.57
C GLN A 148 4.19 -0.89 -34.60
N GLY A 149 5.36 -0.46 -34.12
CA GLY A 149 5.88 0.91 -34.24
C GLY A 149 7.16 0.98 -35.06
#